data_AF-A0AAV2B7D4-F1
#
_entry.id   AF-A0AAV2B7D4-F1
#
_cell.length_a   1.000
_cell.length_b   1.000
_cell.length_c   1.000
_cell.angle_alpha   90.00
_cell.angle_beta   90.00
_cell.angle_gamma   90.00
#
_symmetry.space_group_name_H-M   'P 1'
#
loop_
_entity.id
_entity.type
_entity.pdbx_description
1 polymer ?
#
loop_
_entity_poly.entity_id
_entity_poly.type
_entity_poly.pdbx_seq_one_letter_code
_entity_poly.pdbx_strand_id
1 'polypeptide(L)'
;MQFIVCMNSTATLHITLMVMSITDTETHDRALKALRNVHEECNDDMCKNPLRLEFCGLGHFRNRVLYAKIKENESFERLCNLAECVRKHFADFEISSSDQREFNPHLTIAKIDFSKKKHKVLKKIEPSLYETFVNEYVGCETVVGIQLLSMTSPKNEAGYYIGENLVFESNISSSSKEASLVDIKEKKKDIRTKIANLARNIFK
;
A
#
# COMPACT_ATOMS: atom_id res chain seq x y z
N MET A 1 25.26 2.68 -2.25
CA MET A 1 25.08 3.00 -3.71
C MET A 1 24.52 1.86 -4.60
N GLN A 2 25.00 0.61 -4.54
CA GLN A 2 24.61 -0.47 -5.49
C GLN A 2 23.11 -0.85 -5.48
N PHE A 3 22.42 -0.68 -4.35
CA PHE A 3 21.03 -1.09 -4.17
C PHE A 3 19.99 0.04 -4.40
N ILE A 4 20.43 1.26 -4.72
CA ILE A 4 19.54 2.39 -5.02
C ILE A 4 18.58 2.04 -6.17
N VAL A 5 19.07 1.25 -7.14
CA VAL A 5 18.29 0.85 -8.32
C VAL A 5 17.08 -0.02 -7.97
N CYS A 6 17.08 -0.74 -6.85
CA CYS A 6 15.97 -1.59 -6.43
C CYS A 6 15.00 -0.93 -5.44
N MET A 7 15.22 0.34 -5.06
CA MET A 7 14.25 1.08 -4.25
C MET A 7 12.99 1.36 -5.06
N ASN A 8 11.82 1.18 -4.43
CA ASN A 8 10.57 1.63 -5.02
C ASN A 8 10.49 3.16 -4.96
N SER A 9 9.87 3.77 -5.98
CA SER A 9 9.50 5.17 -5.90
C SER A 9 8.51 5.37 -4.76
N THR A 10 8.72 6.40 -3.95
CA THR A 10 7.82 6.76 -2.85
C THR A 10 6.42 7.11 -3.36
N ALA A 11 6.32 7.60 -4.60
CA ALA A 11 5.03 7.81 -5.26
C ALA A 11 4.21 6.52 -5.33
N THR A 12 4.86 5.38 -5.54
CA THR A 12 4.24 4.06 -5.75
C THR A 12 3.96 3.28 -4.46
N LEU A 13 4.16 3.87 -3.28
CA LEU A 13 3.88 3.20 -2.02
C LEU A 13 2.38 2.92 -1.86
N HIS A 14 2.02 1.66 -1.62
CA HIS A 14 0.66 1.18 -1.41
C HIS A 14 0.69 -0.15 -0.64
N ILE A 15 -0.46 -0.54 -0.09
CA ILE A 15 -0.71 -1.88 0.44
C ILE A 15 -1.62 -2.60 -0.56
N THR A 16 -1.22 -3.78 -1.01
CA THR A 16 -2.02 -4.59 -1.94
C THR A 16 -3.06 -5.39 -1.16
N LEU A 17 -4.35 -5.18 -1.44
CA LEU A 17 -5.46 -5.94 -0.81
C LEU A 17 -5.76 -7.25 -1.57
N MET A 18 -5.71 -7.19 -2.90
CA MET A 18 -5.99 -8.31 -3.80
C MET A 18 -5.26 -8.11 -5.12
N VAL A 19 -4.85 -9.21 -5.75
CA VAL A 19 -4.31 -9.23 -7.12
C VAL A 19 -5.25 -10.05 -7.99
N MET A 20 -5.51 -9.62 -9.23
CA MET A 20 -6.42 -10.27 -10.16
C MET A 20 -5.93 -10.10 -11.60
N SER A 21 -6.51 -10.88 -12.52
CA SER A 21 -6.27 -10.75 -13.96
C SER A 21 -7.48 -10.10 -14.62
N ILE A 22 -7.26 -9.00 -15.34
CA ILE A 22 -8.28 -8.31 -16.14
C ILE A 22 -7.75 -8.27 -17.58
N THR A 23 -8.41 -8.98 -18.48
CA THR A 23 -7.94 -9.20 -19.86
C THR A 23 -8.73 -8.45 -20.91
N ASP A 24 -9.88 -7.90 -20.54
CA ASP A 24 -10.88 -7.33 -21.43
C ASP A 24 -11.72 -6.27 -20.70
N THR A 25 -12.42 -5.46 -21.49
CA THR A 25 -13.25 -4.34 -21.00
C THR A 25 -14.42 -4.81 -20.15
N GLU A 26 -15.04 -5.96 -20.47
CA GLU A 26 -16.17 -6.47 -19.71
C GLU A 26 -15.78 -6.85 -18.28
N THR A 27 -14.66 -7.56 -18.12
CA THR A 27 -14.08 -7.90 -16.82
C THR A 27 -13.65 -6.64 -16.07
N HIS A 28 -13.13 -5.64 -16.76
CA HIS A 28 -12.79 -4.35 -16.16
C HIS A 28 -14.03 -3.64 -15.60
N ASP A 29 -15.14 -3.61 -16.34
CA ASP A 29 -16.38 -2.96 -15.91
C ASP A 29 -17.02 -3.69 -14.72
N ARG A 30 -16.96 -5.03 -14.69
CA ARG A 30 -17.33 -5.83 -13.51
C ARG A 30 -16.45 -5.51 -12.30
N ALA A 31 -15.14 -5.39 -12.48
CA ALA A 31 -14.21 -5.02 -11.42
C ALA A 31 -14.49 -3.63 -10.84
N LEU A 32 -14.86 -2.65 -11.68
CA LEU A 32 -15.25 -1.32 -11.23
C LEU A 32 -16.54 -1.34 -10.40
N LYS A 33 -17.52 -2.15 -10.80
CA LYS A 33 -18.75 -2.34 -10.02
C LYS A 33 -18.45 -3.00 -8.66
N ALA A 34 -17.63 -4.05 -8.64
CA ALA A 34 -17.19 -4.68 -7.39
C ALA A 34 -16.48 -3.69 -6.46
N LEU A 35 -15.56 -2.85 -7.01
CA LEU A 35 -14.88 -1.83 -6.23
C LEU A 35 -15.85 -0.80 -5.61
N ARG A 36 -16.88 -0.38 -6.36
CA ARG A 36 -17.93 0.52 -5.86
C ARG A 36 -18.73 -0.12 -4.73
N ASN A 37 -19.12 -1.39 -4.87
CA ASN A 37 -19.84 -2.10 -3.80
C ASN A 37 -19.01 -2.23 -2.51
N VAL A 38 -17.70 -2.49 -2.62
CA VAL A 38 -16.80 -2.49 -1.45
C VAL A 38 -16.78 -1.10 -0.81
N HIS A 39 -16.65 -0.05 -1.61
CA HIS A 39 -16.64 1.32 -1.11
C HIS A 39 -17.95 1.65 -0.39
N GLU A 40 -19.10 1.36 -1.00
CA GLU A 40 -20.43 1.59 -0.40
C GLU A 40 -20.61 0.84 0.93
N GLU A 41 -20.18 -0.43 1.01
CA GLU A 41 -20.26 -1.23 2.25
C GLU A 41 -19.35 -0.67 3.37
N CYS A 42 -18.15 -0.21 3.00
CA CYS A 42 -17.13 0.21 3.98
C CYS A 42 -17.16 1.71 4.33
N ASN A 43 -17.75 2.56 3.49
CA ASN A 43 -17.62 4.02 3.59
C ASN A 43 -18.07 4.56 4.96
N ASP A 44 -19.21 4.08 5.45
CA ASP A 44 -19.79 4.49 6.71
C ASP A 44 -18.88 4.20 7.92
N ASP A 45 -18.32 2.99 7.99
CA ASP A 45 -17.39 2.60 9.05
C ASP A 45 -16.05 3.34 8.91
N MET A 46 -15.51 3.45 7.70
CA MET A 46 -14.25 4.13 7.46
C MET A 46 -14.34 5.63 7.78
N CYS A 47 -15.51 6.24 7.58
CA CYS A 47 -15.81 7.63 7.92
C CYS A 47 -15.94 7.85 9.44
N LYS A 48 -16.68 6.95 10.14
CA LYS A 48 -16.91 7.05 11.59
C LYS A 48 -15.69 6.61 12.41
N ASN A 49 -14.95 5.62 11.92
CA ASN A 49 -13.84 4.96 12.57
C ASN A 49 -12.62 4.93 11.63
N PRO A 50 -11.85 6.02 11.47
CA PRO A 50 -10.72 6.05 10.53
C PRO A 50 -9.71 4.92 10.78
N LEU A 51 -9.39 4.16 9.73
CA LEU A 51 -8.44 3.05 9.81
C LEU A 51 -7.00 3.58 9.77
N ARG A 52 -6.35 3.66 10.93
CA ARG A 52 -4.95 4.13 11.06
C ARG A 52 -3.99 2.96 11.26
N LEU A 53 -3.16 2.71 10.25
CA LEU A 53 -2.17 1.64 10.26
C LEU A 53 -0.86 2.13 10.84
N GLU A 54 -0.23 1.31 11.68
CA GLU A 54 1.12 1.55 12.22
C GLU A 54 2.12 0.62 11.54
N PHE A 55 3.26 1.16 11.13
CA PHE A 55 4.35 0.42 10.52
C PHE A 55 5.49 0.29 11.52
N CYS A 56 5.79 -0.95 11.91
CA CYS A 56 6.80 -1.26 12.93
C CYS A 56 7.67 -2.43 12.49
N GLY A 57 8.95 -2.18 12.33
CA GLY A 57 9.94 -3.17 11.92
C GLY A 57 9.93 -3.47 10.43
N LEU A 58 10.93 -4.25 10.03
CA LEU A 58 11.17 -4.65 8.64
C LEU A 58 11.03 -6.15 8.46
N GLY A 59 10.59 -6.55 7.27
CA GLY A 59 10.52 -7.93 6.84
C GLY A 59 11.00 -8.09 5.41
N HIS A 60 11.21 -9.34 5.00
CA HIS A 60 11.64 -9.63 3.64
C HIS A 60 10.97 -10.87 3.04
N PHE A 61 10.83 -10.87 1.72
CA PHE A 61 10.57 -12.10 0.96
C PHE A 61 11.85 -12.57 0.31
N ARG A 62 12.44 -13.65 0.84
CA ARG A 62 13.66 -14.30 0.34
C ARG A 62 14.82 -13.32 0.10
N ASN A 63 14.94 -12.27 0.91
CA ASN A 63 15.90 -11.17 0.72
C ASN A 63 15.83 -10.50 -0.68
N ARG A 64 14.70 -10.57 -1.38
CA ARG A 64 14.49 -9.95 -2.70
C ARG A 64 13.49 -8.82 -2.67
N VAL A 65 12.61 -8.83 -1.69
CA VAL A 65 11.65 -7.77 -1.38
C VAL A 65 11.91 -7.37 0.06
N LEU A 66 12.15 -6.08 0.29
CA LEU A 66 12.24 -5.49 1.63
C LEU A 66 10.98 -4.64 1.84
N TYR A 67 10.32 -4.81 2.99
CA TYR A 67 9.07 -4.13 3.29
C TYR A 67 8.99 -3.71 4.76
N ALA A 68 8.23 -2.64 5.03
CA ALA A 68 7.80 -2.33 6.39
C ALA A 68 6.61 -3.21 6.78
N LYS A 69 6.67 -3.79 7.97
CA LYS A 69 5.59 -4.59 8.54
C LYS A 69 4.51 -3.67 9.10
N ILE A 70 3.27 -4.13 9.04
CA ILE A 70 2.16 -3.51 9.76
C ILE A 70 2.14 -4.11 11.15
N LYS A 71 1.97 -3.27 12.18
CA LYS A 71 1.85 -3.71 13.57
C LYS A 71 0.56 -4.50 13.75
N GLU A 72 0.68 -5.72 14.26
CA GLU A 72 -0.46 -6.58 14.57
C GLU A 72 -1.23 -6.01 15.79
N ASN A 73 -2.40 -5.44 15.50
CA ASN A 73 -3.33 -4.84 16.45
C ASN A 73 -4.73 -4.83 15.83
N GLU A 74 -5.71 -4.22 16.51
CA GLU A 74 -7.08 -4.09 16.00
C GLU A 74 -7.16 -3.44 14.59
N SER A 75 -6.28 -2.48 14.27
CA SER A 75 -6.24 -1.88 12.93
C SER A 75 -5.73 -2.85 11.86
N PHE A 76 -4.84 -3.79 12.21
CA PHE A 76 -4.46 -4.88 11.31
C PHE A 76 -5.63 -5.82 11.04
N GLU A 77 -6.40 -6.19 12.07
CA GLU A 77 -7.60 -7.03 11.90
C GLU A 77 -8.65 -6.35 11.01
N ARG A 78 -8.88 -5.05 11.21
CA ARG A 78 -9.76 -4.26 10.33
C ARG A 78 -9.26 -4.21 8.87
N LEU A 79 -7.94 -4.15 8.65
CA LEU A 79 -7.36 -4.25 7.31
C LEU A 79 -7.59 -5.63 6.68
N CYS A 80 -7.49 -6.70 7.47
CA CYS A 80 -7.84 -8.05 7.01
C CYS A 80 -9.31 -8.15 6.61
N ASN A 81 -10.22 -7.63 7.44
CA ASN A 81 -11.66 -7.59 7.13
C ASN A 81 -11.94 -6.80 5.86
N LEU A 82 -11.27 -5.66 5.63
CA LEU A 82 -11.37 -4.91 4.38
C LEU A 82 -10.90 -5.75 3.19
N ALA A 83 -9.79 -6.48 3.31
CA ALA A 83 -9.31 -7.35 2.24
C ALA A 83 -10.27 -8.54 1.97
N GLU A 84 -10.93 -9.07 3.00
CA GLU A 84 -11.98 -10.09 2.83
C GLU A 84 -13.24 -9.53 2.17
N CYS A 85 -13.68 -8.32 2.56
CA CYS A 85 -14.77 -7.60 1.90
C CYS A 85 -14.47 -7.41 0.40
N VAL A 86 -13.25 -6.99 0.06
CA VAL A 86 -12.77 -6.91 -1.34
C VAL A 86 -12.90 -8.26 -2.03
N ARG A 87 -12.38 -9.35 -1.45
CA ARG A 87 -12.45 -10.69 -2.07
C ARG A 87 -13.89 -11.15 -2.30
N LYS A 88 -14.77 -10.92 -1.32
CA LYS A 88 -16.19 -11.29 -1.38
C LYS A 88 -16.89 -10.58 -2.54
N HIS A 89 -16.83 -9.24 -2.57
CA HIS A 89 -17.48 -8.46 -3.62
C HIS A 89 -16.91 -8.78 -5.01
N PHE A 90 -15.60 -8.95 -5.15
CA PHE A 90 -15.03 -9.33 -6.45
C PHE A 90 -15.46 -10.73 -6.87
N ALA A 91 -15.61 -11.68 -5.94
CA ALA A 91 -16.12 -13.01 -6.24
C ALA A 91 -17.59 -13.01 -6.70
N ASP A 92 -18.44 -12.13 -6.16
CA ASP A 92 -19.84 -11.95 -6.61
C ASP A 92 -19.93 -11.48 -8.08
N PHE A 93 -18.86 -10.86 -8.58
CA PHE A 93 -18.68 -10.48 -9.98
C PHE A 93 -17.83 -11.47 -10.77
N GLU A 94 -17.64 -12.71 -10.29
CA GLU A 94 -16.84 -13.77 -10.94
C GLU A 94 -15.36 -13.40 -11.13
N ILE A 95 -14.80 -12.58 -10.24
CA ILE A 95 -13.38 -12.19 -10.26
C ILE A 95 -12.70 -12.75 -9.02
N SER A 96 -11.82 -13.73 -9.23
CA SER A 96 -11.04 -14.34 -8.16
C SER A 96 -9.61 -13.79 -8.11
N SER A 97 -8.95 -13.95 -6.96
CA SER A 97 -7.56 -13.53 -6.85
C SER A 97 -6.65 -14.44 -7.65
N SER A 98 -5.71 -13.86 -8.39
CA SER A 98 -4.64 -14.59 -9.04
C SER A 98 -3.48 -14.95 -8.08
N ASP A 99 -3.57 -14.52 -6.81
CA ASP A 99 -2.62 -14.85 -5.76
C ASP A 99 -3.27 -15.77 -4.72
N GLN A 100 -2.78 -17.00 -4.61
CA GLN A 100 -3.31 -18.05 -3.71
C GLN A 100 -2.63 -18.07 -2.34
N ARG A 101 -1.68 -17.16 -2.10
CA ARG A 101 -0.98 -17.06 -0.81
C ARG A 101 -1.90 -16.42 0.23
N GLU A 102 -1.64 -16.77 1.49
CA GLU A 102 -2.25 -16.09 2.63
C GLU A 102 -2.01 -14.58 2.58
N PHE A 103 -3.00 -13.82 3.05
CA PHE A 103 -2.92 -12.38 3.08
C PHE A 103 -1.83 -11.93 4.06
N ASN A 104 -0.78 -11.31 3.53
CA ASN A 104 0.32 -10.76 4.30
C ASN A 104 0.50 -9.30 3.87
N PRO A 105 -0.25 -8.34 4.45
CA PRO A 105 -0.19 -6.95 4.04
C PRO A 105 1.12 -6.31 4.50
N HIS A 106 1.77 -5.60 3.58
CA HIS A 106 3.06 -5.00 3.79
C HIS A 106 3.24 -3.76 2.91
N LEU A 107 4.13 -2.87 3.32
CA LEU A 107 4.50 -1.69 2.54
C LEU A 107 5.87 -1.92 1.90
N THR A 108 5.90 -2.21 0.59
CA THR A 108 7.15 -2.57 -0.09
C THR A 108 8.08 -1.36 -0.27
N ILE A 109 9.27 -1.43 0.32
CA ILE A 109 10.32 -0.40 0.28
C ILE A 109 11.24 -0.61 -0.92
N ALA A 110 11.69 -1.84 -1.15
CA ALA A 110 12.61 -2.19 -2.22
C ALA A 110 12.31 -3.58 -2.78
N LYS A 111 12.54 -3.76 -4.08
CA LYS A 111 12.31 -5.03 -4.79
C LYS A 111 13.33 -5.26 -5.89
N ILE A 112 14.01 -6.39 -5.84
CA ILE A 112 14.83 -6.92 -6.93
C ILE A 112 13.91 -7.52 -7.99
N ASP A 113 13.59 -6.71 -9.00
CA ASP A 113 12.92 -7.12 -10.23
C ASP A 113 13.89 -7.66 -11.30
N PHE A 114 13.96 -8.99 -11.47
CA PHE A 114 14.86 -9.64 -12.44
C PHE A 114 14.50 -9.41 -13.91
N SER A 115 13.30 -8.88 -14.21
CA SER A 115 12.97 -8.43 -15.57
C SER A 115 13.83 -7.23 -15.99
N LYS A 116 14.26 -6.41 -15.02
CA LYS A 116 15.10 -5.24 -15.26
C LYS A 116 16.57 -5.62 -15.35
N LYS A 117 17.21 -5.35 -16.50
CA LYS A 117 18.64 -5.62 -16.73
C LYS A 117 19.54 -5.08 -15.60
N LYS A 118 19.25 -3.87 -15.10
CA LYS A 118 20.00 -3.21 -14.01
C LYS A 118 20.01 -3.99 -12.70
N HIS A 119 19.02 -4.86 -12.47
CA HIS A 119 18.88 -5.62 -11.23
C HIS A 119 19.52 -7.00 -11.31
N LYS A 120 19.85 -7.51 -12.50
CA LYS A 120 20.37 -8.88 -12.68
C LYS A 120 21.69 -9.14 -11.95
N VAL A 121 22.44 -8.08 -11.65
CA VAL A 121 23.68 -8.14 -10.86
C VAL A 121 23.41 -8.32 -9.35
N LEU A 122 22.18 -8.03 -8.89
CA LEU A 122 21.78 -8.13 -7.49
C LEU A 122 21.17 -9.51 -7.24
N LYS A 123 21.76 -10.29 -6.32
CA LYS A 123 21.22 -11.62 -5.94
C LYS A 123 20.23 -11.54 -4.78
N LYS A 124 20.54 -10.70 -3.79
CA LYS A 124 19.77 -10.46 -2.56
C LYS A 124 20.07 -9.05 -2.04
N ILE A 125 19.14 -8.49 -1.28
CA ILE A 125 19.33 -7.33 -0.42
C ILE A 125 20.03 -7.85 0.84
N GLU A 126 21.26 -7.37 1.10
CA GLU A 126 22.06 -7.88 2.21
C GLU A 126 21.43 -7.52 3.57
N PRO A 127 21.19 -8.50 4.47
CA PRO A 127 20.57 -8.25 5.78
C PRO A 127 21.27 -7.20 6.63
N SER A 128 22.61 -7.14 6.57
CA SER A 128 23.41 -6.16 7.31
C SER A 128 23.10 -4.71 6.96
N LEU A 129 22.46 -4.44 5.81
CA LEU A 129 22.02 -3.09 5.44
C LEU A 129 20.84 -2.59 6.28
N TYR A 130 20.01 -3.50 6.79
CA TYR A 130 18.75 -3.14 7.44
C TYR A 130 18.56 -3.77 8.83
N GLU A 131 19.50 -4.58 9.31
CA GLU A 131 19.40 -5.30 10.60
C GLU A 131 19.17 -4.38 11.80
N THR A 132 19.74 -3.16 11.81
CA THR A 132 19.55 -2.19 12.89
C THR A 132 18.13 -1.62 12.93
N PHE A 133 17.37 -1.73 11.83
CA PHE A 133 16.04 -1.15 11.65
C PHE A 133 14.91 -2.18 11.80
N VAL A 134 15.22 -3.48 12.02
CA VAL A 134 14.22 -4.57 11.95
C VAL A 134 13.11 -4.47 12.99
N ASN A 135 13.34 -3.75 14.08
CA ASN A 135 12.37 -3.51 15.16
C ASN A 135 11.99 -2.02 15.30
N GLU A 136 12.44 -1.15 14.40
CA GLU A 136 12.18 0.28 14.52
C GLU A 136 10.76 0.65 14.13
N TYR A 137 10.16 1.57 14.89
CA TYR A 137 8.92 2.20 14.48
C TYR A 137 9.16 3.11 13.28
N VAL A 138 8.50 2.82 12.16
CA VAL A 138 8.68 3.55 10.92
C VAL A 138 7.71 4.73 10.83
N GLY A 139 6.45 4.53 11.22
CA GLY A 139 5.43 5.57 11.14
C GLY A 139 4.01 5.02 11.11
N CYS A 140 3.06 5.87 10.75
CA CYS A 140 1.66 5.51 10.65
C CYS A 140 1.03 6.22 9.45
N GLU A 141 -0.04 5.66 8.92
CA GLU A 141 -0.83 6.26 7.85
C GLU A 141 -2.31 5.93 8.03
N THR A 142 -3.19 6.87 7.71
CA THR A 142 -4.63 6.62 7.71
C THR A 142 -5.06 6.20 6.31
N VAL A 143 -5.80 5.09 6.21
CA VAL A 143 -6.38 4.64 4.94
C VAL A 143 -7.48 5.61 4.54
N VAL A 144 -7.29 6.29 3.41
CA VAL A 144 -8.23 7.30 2.89
C VAL A 144 -9.14 6.79 1.78
N GLY A 145 -8.88 5.60 1.24
CA GLY A 145 -9.62 5.08 0.11
C GLY A 145 -9.08 3.75 -0.41
N ILE A 146 -9.76 3.23 -1.43
CA ILE A 146 -9.42 2.01 -2.16
C ILE A 146 -9.29 2.31 -3.65
N GLN A 147 -8.44 1.53 -4.33
CA GLN A 147 -8.08 1.77 -5.72
C GLN A 147 -8.03 0.47 -6.51
N LEU A 148 -8.47 0.52 -7.77
CA LEU A 148 -8.24 -0.52 -8.75
C LEU A 148 -7.14 -0.05 -9.71
N LEU A 149 -5.93 -0.59 -9.55
CA LEU A 149 -4.73 -0.10 -10.22
C LEU A 149 -4.19 -1.08 -11.27
N SER A 150 -3.80 -0.56 -12.44
CA SER A 150 -3.12 -1.35 -13.46
C SER A 150 -1.63 -1.52 -13.13
N MET A 151 -1.16 -2.78 -13.12
CA MET A 151 0.25 -3.12 -12.94
C MET A 151 1.08 -3.00 -14.23
N THR A 152 0.43 -3.06 -15.39
CA THR A 152 1.06 -3.15 -16.71
C THR A 152 1.01 -1.85 -17.50
N SER A 153 0.05 -0.97 -17.20
CA SER A 153 -0.04 0.35 -17.82
C SER A 153 1.16 1.22 -17.44
N PRO A 154 1.59 2.16 -18.29
CA PRO A 154 2.55 3.19 -17.93
C PRO A 154 2.11 3.94 -16.67
N LYS A 155 3.08 4.45 -15.92
CA LYS A 155 2.80 5.36 -14.80
C LYS A 155 2.28 6.70 -15.31
N ASN A 156 1.48 7.40 -14.51
CA ASN A 156 1.07 8.77 -14.81
C ASN A 156 2.24 9.77 -14.65
N GLU A 157 2.00 11.06 -14.92
CA GLU A 157 3.02 12.12 -14.83
C GLU A 157 3.65 12.24 -13.43
N ALA A 158 2.89 11.92 -12.38
CA ALA A 158 3.38 11.89 -11.00
C ALA A 158 4.13 10.59 -10.65
N GLY A 159 4.32 9.66 -11.59
CA GLY A 159 4.97 8.37 -11.38
C GLY A 159 4.11 7.35 -10.63
N TYR A 160 2.80 7.59 -10.47
CA TYR A 160 1.86 6.68 -9.81
C TYR A 160 1.20 5.70 -10.78
N TYR A 161 0.61 4.63 -10.22
CA TYR A 161 -0.19 3.67 -11.00
C TYR A 161 -1.44 4.37 -11.57
N ILE A 162 -1.86 3.96 -12.78
CA ILE A 162 -3.12 4.40 -13.38
C ILE A 162 -4.24 3.48 -12.90
N GLY A 163 -5.42 4.04 -12.62
CA GLY A 163 -6.57 3.28 -12.15
C GLY A 163 -7.71 4.12 -11.62
N GLU A 164 -8.76 3.44 -11.13
CA GLU A 164 -9.90 4.06 -10.45
C GLU A 164 -9.58 4.25 -8.97
N ASN A 165 -10.04 5.36 -8.40
CA ASN A 165 -9.81 5.73 -7.00
C ASN A 165 -11.12 6.16 -6.33
N LEU A 166 -11.48 5.46 -5.25
CA LEU A 166 -12.63 5.79 -4.41
C LEU A 166 -12.15 6.19 -3.02
N VAL A 167 -12.44 7.42 -2.63
CA VAL A 167 -12.05 8.00 -1.34
C VAL A 167 -13.17 7.76 -0.34
N PHE A 168 -12.84 7.29 0.86
CA PHE A 168 -13.80 7.22 1.95
C PHE A 168 -14.13 8.63 2.42
N GLU A 169 -15.41 8.95 2.54
CA GLU A 169 -15.85 10.27 2.96
C GLU A 169 -15.33 10.56 4.38
N SER A 170 -14.88 11.78 4.62
CA SER A 170 -14.47 12.22 5.96
C SER A 170 -15.53 13.16 6.52
N ASN A 171 -16.02 12.89 7.74
CA ASN A 171 -16.92 13.77 8.52
C ASN A 171 -16.24 15.07 8.98
N ILE A 172 -15.56 15.81 8.10
CA ILE A 172 -15.07 17.15 8.42
C ILE A 172 -16.25 18.11 8.23
N SER A 173 -17.04 18.26 9.30
CA SER A 173 -17.99 19.36 9.42
C SER A 173 -17.25 20.69 9.19
N SER A 174 -17.84 21.55 8.38
CA SER A 174 -17.32 22.84 7.92
C SER A 174 -17.25 23.94 8.99
N SER A 175 -16.74 23.67 10.21
CA SER A 175 -16.73 24.65 11.31
C SER A 175 -15.40 24.82 12.08
N SER A 176 -14.32 24.10 11.76
CA SER A 176 -13.04 24.24 12.49
C SER A 176 -11.81 24.06 11.59
N LYS A 177 -11.69 24.94 10.58
CA LYS A 177 -10.66 24.83 9.52
C LYS A 177 -9.26 25.32 9.91
N GLU A 178 -9.06 26.13 10.95
CA GLU A 178 -7.72 26.74 11.19
C GLU A 178 -6.86 26.01 12.23
N ALA A 179 -7.42 25.53 13.35
CA ALA A 179 -6.64 24.80 14.36
C ALA A 179 -6.24 23.37 13.89
N SER A 180 -7.01 22.78 12.98
CA SER A 180 -6.81 21.42 12.49
C SER A 180 -5.70 21.30 11.43
N LEU A 181 -5.46 22.35 10.64
CA LEU A 181 -4.47 22.29 9.56
C LEU A 181 -3.02 22.25 10.05
N VAL A 182 -2.72 22.82 11.22
CA VAL A 182 -1.36 22.84 11.78
C VAL A 182 -1.02 21.48 12.41
N ASP A 183 -1.94 20.90 13.19
CA ASP A 183 -1.80 19.56 13.78
C ASP A 183 -1.76 18.43 12.73
N ILE A 184 -2.55 18.58 11.64
CA ILE A 184 -2.50 17.65 10.50
C ILE A 184 -1.18 17.81 9.72
N LYS A 185 -0.62 19.03 9.61
CA LYS A 185 0.67 19.26 8.94
C LYS A 185 1.87 18.74 9.74
N GLU A 186 1.85 18.83 11.08
CA GLU A 186 2.90 18.28 11.94
C GLU A 186 2.83 16.74 12.08
N LYS A 187 1.61 16.16 12.11
CA LYS A 187 1.41 14.69 12.09
C LYS A 187 1.64 14.08 10.70
N LYS A 188 1.47 14.84 9.61
CA LYS A 188 1.91 14.53 8.24
C LYS A 188 3.42 14.74 8.04
N LYS A 189 4.25 14.23 8.95
CA LYS A 189 5.50 13.61 8.49
C LYS A 189 5.09 12.35 7.73
N ASP A 190 4.67 12.56 6.48
CA ASP A 190 4.16 11.60 5.52
C ASP A 190 4.95 10.28 5.63
N ILE A 191 4.24 9.15 5.76
CA ILE A 191 4.87 7.83 5.78
C ILE A 191 5.82 7.68 4.59
N ARG A 192 5.51 8.30 3.44
CA ARG A 192 6.37 8.31 2.26
C ARG A 192 7.70 9.01 2.53
N THR A 193 7.71 10.14 3.24
CA THR A 193 8.95 10.83 3.65
C THR A 193 9.75 9.99 4.64
N LYS A 194 9.07 9.34 5.61
CA LYS A 194 9.73 8.46 6.59
C LYS A 194 10.35 7.24 5.90
N ILE A 195 9.62 6.58 5.01
CA ILE A 195 10.11 5.47 4.18
C ILE A 195 11.26 5.94 3.27
N ALA A 196 11.17 7.13 2.69
CA ALA A 196 12.26 7.69 1.88
C ALA A 196 13.55 7.90 2.68
N ASN A 197 13.43 8.45 3.90
CA ASN A 197 14.55 8.63 4.82
C ASN A 197 15.13 7.28 5.26
N LEU A 198 14.27 6.33 5.62
CA LEU A 198 14.67 4.98 6.02
C LEU A 198 15.40 4.25 4.89
N ALA A 199 14.83 4.24 3.68
CA ALA A 199 15.45 3.63 2.51
C ALA A 199 16.81 4.27 2.19
N ARG A 200 16.92 5.61 2.29
CA ARG A 200 18.21 6.30 2.17
C ARG A 200 19.19 5.84 3.23
N ASN A 201 18.78 5.68 4.48
CA ASN A 201 19.68 5.21 5.55
C ASN A 201 20.15 3.76 5.34
N ILE A 202 19.28 2.88 4.84
CA ILE A 202 19.59 1.47 4.54
C ILE A 202 20.56 1.34 3.35
N PHE A 203 20.40 2.18 2.31
CA PHE A 203 21.09 2.00 1.02
C PHE A 203 22.19 3.03 0.70
N LYS A 204 22.61 3.84 1.69
CA LYS A 204 23.81 4.69 1.62
C LYS A 204 24.98 3.92 0.99
#